data_AF-A0A438D7Y1-F1
#
_entry.id   AF-A0A438D7Y1-F1
#
_cell.length_a   1.000
_cell.length_b   1.000
_cell.length_c   1.000
_cell.angle_alpha   90.00
_cell.angle_beta   90.00
_cell.angle_gamma   90.00
#
_symmetry.space_group_name_H-M   'P 1'
#
loop_
_entity.id
_entity.type
_entity.pdbx_description
1 polymer ?
#
loop_
_entity_poly.entity_id
_entity_poly.type
_entity_poly.pdbx_seq_one_letter_code
_entity_poly.pdbx_strand_id
1 'polypeptide(L)'
;MQLNEDLTLSTRGTRTVTEFLHRINVIVDELAIIDHPVSNDDLTLYILNGLGPKFREIAAPIRARETSLKFEEIHDLLVGHESYLRRLENQLAATFVPTTHYSHR
;
A
#
# COMPACT_ATOMS: atom_id res chain seq x y z
N MET A 1 7.58 3.20 -23.48
CA MET A 1 6.48 4.19 -23.40
C MET A 1 6.52 4.77 -22.01
N GLN A 2 6.40 6.10 -21.90
CA GLN A 2 6.57 6.80 -20.62
C GLN A 2 5.62 6.31 -19.52
N LEU A 3 4.37 5.99 -19.85
CA LEU A 3 3.38 5.47 -18.90
C LEU A 3 3.76 4.11 -18.27
N ASN A 4 4.36 3.20 -19.03
CA ASN A 4 4.82 1.91 -18.49
C ASN A 4 6.00 2.09 -17.52
N GLU A 5 6.89 3.04 -17.82
CA GLU A 5 7.99 3.41 -16.94
C GLU A 5 7.46 4.05 -15.66
N ASP A 6 6.51 4.99 -15.77
CA ASP A 6 5.85 5.63 -14.63
C ASP A 6 5.11 4.63 -13.75
N LEU A 7 4.43 3.64 -14.35
CA LEU A 7 3.76 2.56 -13.62
C LEU A 7 4.77 1.69 -12.84
N THR A 8 5.85 1.29 -13.50
CA THR A 8 6.88 0.41 -12.91
C THR A 8 7.66 1.10 -11.79
N LEU A 9 7.91 2.40 -11.93
CA LEU A 9 8.63 3.22 -10.95
C LEU A 9 7.71 3.81 -9.87
N SER A 10 6.41 3.58 -9.95
CA SER A 10 5.46 4.10 -8.97
C SER A 10 5.65 3.44 -7.61
N THR A 11 5.90 4.29 -6.61
CA THR A 11 6.01 3.89 -5.21
C THR A 11 5.06 4.70 -4.35
N ARG A 12 4.58 4.09 -3.26
CA ARG A 12 3.74 4.73 -2.25
C ARG A 12 4.51 5.84 -1.54
N GLY A 13 5.75 5.57 -1.15
CA GLY A 13 6.58 6.49 -0.38
C GLY A 13 5.91 6.87 0.95
N THR A 14 5.69 8.17 1.15
CA THR A 14 5.03 8.76 2.33
C THR A 14 3.53 8.99 2.13
N ARG A 15 2.98 8.69 0.94
CA ARG A 15 1.55 8.85 0.63
C ARG A 15 0.72 7.79 1.33
N THR A 16 -0.57 8.06 1.45
CA THR A 16 -1.55 7.06 1.91
C THR A 16 -1.71 5.94 0.88
N VAL A 17 -2.21 4.77 1.30
CA VAL A 17 -2.53 3.66 0.39
C VAL A 17 -3.53 4.11 -0.67
N THR A 18 -4.58 4.83 -0.29
CA THR A 18 -5.62 5.28 -1.22
C THR A 18 -5.07 6.22 -2.29
N GLU A 19 -4.23 7.20 -1.93
CA GLU A 19 -3.59 8.09 -2.90
C GLU A 19 -2.69 7.35 -3.88
N PHE A 20 -1.92 6.38 -3.38
CA PHE A 20 -1.05 5.54 -4.20
C PHE A 20 -1.86 4.70 -5.19
N LEU A 21 -2.90 4.01 -4.72
CA LEU A 21 -3.75 3.18 -5.57
C LEU A 21 -4.51 4.01 -6.60
N HIS A 22 -4.98 5.19 -6.24
CA HIS A 22 -5.63 6.11 -7.19
C HIS A 22 -4.67 6.50 -8.32
N ARG A 23 -3.42 6.86 -7.99
CA ARG A 23 -2.41 7.19 -9.01
C ARG A 23 -2.13 6.01 -9.95
N ILE A 24 -2.02 4.80 -9.41
CA ILE A 24 -1.84 3.59 -10.23
C ILE A 24 -3.03 3.42 -11.18
N ASN A 25 -4.26 3.57 -10.68
CA ASN A 25 -5.46 3.41 -11.50
C ASN A 25 -5.51 4.41 -12.65
N VAL A 26 -5.16 5.68 -12.41
CA VAL A 26 -5.08 6.70 -13.47
C VAL A 26 -4.13 6.28 -14.58
N ILE A 27 -2.94 5.77 -14.26
CA ILE A 27 -1.97 5.32 -15.27
C ILE A 27 -2.49 4.10 -16.04
N VAL A 28 -3.14 3.17 -15.36
CA VAL A 28 -3.75 1.97 -15.97
C VAL A 28 -4.90 2.34 -16.91
N ASP A 29 -5.73 3.30 -16.51
CA ASP A 29 -6.83 3.81 -17.34
C ASP A 29 -6.28 4.52 -18.59
N GLU A 30 -5.22 5.32 -18.46
CA GLU A 30 -4.54 5.96 -19.59
C GLU A 30 -3.92 4.94 -20.55
N LEU A 31 -3.30 3.88 -20.01
CA LEU A 31 -2.78 2.77 -20.81
C LEU A 31 -3.90 2.02 -21.54
N ALA A 32 -5.05 1.81 -20.90
CA ALA A 32 -6.21 1.18 -21.53
C ALA A 32 -6.78 2.03 -22.67
N ILE A 33 -6.80 3.37 -22.53
CA ILE A 33 -7.27 4.30 -23.56
C ILE A 33 -6.44 4.21 -24.85
N ILE A 34 -5.15 3.89 -24.75
CA ILE A 34 -4.26 3.73 -25.91
C ILE A 34 -4.11 2.27 -26.35
N ASP A 35 -5.11 1.42 -26.06
CA ASP A 35 -5.16 -0.01 -26.39
C ASP A 35 -4.03 -0.86 -25.77
N HIS A 36 -3.52 -0.45 -24.61
CA HIS A 36 -2.52 -1.18 -23.83
C HIS A 36 -3.03 -1.54 -22.43
N PRO A 37 -4.13 -2.29 -22.28
CA PRO A 37 -4.68 -2.62 -20.98
C PRO A 37 -3.71 -3.45 -20.13
N VAL A 38 -3.64 -3.15 -18.83
CA VAL A 38 -2.84 -3.91 -17.86
C VAL A 38 -3.67 -5.06 -17.30
N SER A 39 -3.10 -6.27 -17.23
CA SER A 39 -3.78 -7.41 -16.64
C SER A 39 -3.97 -7.25 -15.13
N ASN A 40 -4.97 -7.90 -14.54
CA ASN A 40 -5.17 -7.84 -13.08
C ASN A 40 -3.98 -8.40 -12.29
N ASP A 41 -3.30 -9.42 -12.83
CA ASP A 41 -2.13 -10.03 -12.20
C ASP A 41 -0.92 -9.09 -12.24
N ASP A 42 -0.69 -8.43 -13.38
CA ASP A 42 0.36 -7.41 -13.50
C ASP A 42 0.05 -6.20 -12.62
N LEU A 43 -1.21 -5.74 -12.59
CA LEU A 43 -1.66 -4.67 -11.73
C LEU A 43 -1.39 -4.99 -10.26
N THR A 44 -1.71 -6.22 -9.84
CA THR A 44 -1.41 -6.71 -8.49
C THR A 44 0.09 -6.66 -8.22
N LEU A 45 0.91 -7.12 -9.17
CA LEU A 45 2.36 -7.09 -9.04
C LEU A 45 2.91 -5.66 -8.89
N TYR A 46 2.45 -4.72 -9.72
CA TYR A 46 2.86 -3.31 -9.66
C TYR A 46 2.49 -2.68 -8.32
N ILE A 47 1.26 -2.89 -7.85
CA ILE A 47 0.80 -2.40 -6.54
C ILE A 47 1.73 -2.92 -5.44
N LEU A 48 1.92 -4.24 -5.35
CA LEU A 48 2.68 -4.85 -4.27
C LEU A 48 4.17 -4.48 -4.27
N ASN A 49 4.74 -4.23 -5.45
CA ASN A 49 6.12 -3.74 -5.58
C ASN A 49 6.27 -2.29 -5.07
N GLY A 50 5.24 -1.46 -5.25
CA GLY A 50 5.26 -0.04 -4.87
C GLY A 50 4.98 0.26 -3.40
N LEU A 51 4.46 -0.69 -2.60
CA LEU A 51 4.02 -0.41 -1.21
C LEU A 51 5.15 -0.16 -0.21
N GLY A 52 6.31 -0.76 -0.43
CA GLY A 52 7.46 -0.69 0.47
C GLY A 52 7.44 -1.68 1.65
N PRO A 53 8.48 -1.65 2.52
CA PRO A 53 8.77 -2.75 3.44
C PRO A 53 7.71 -3.02 4.51
N LYS A 54 7.02 -1.98 5.00
CA LYS A 54 5.98 -2.10 6.05
C LYS A 54 4.76 -2.96 5.62
N PHE A 55 4.59 -3.15 4.32
CA PHE A 55 3.50 -3.96 3.75
C PHE A 55 3.95 -5.36 3.36
N ARG A 56 5.21 -5.75 3.57
CA ARG A 56 5.72 -7.07 3.17
C ARG A 56 4.89 -8.22 3.78
N GLU A 57 4.45 -8.05 5.02
CA GLU A 57 3.66 -9.06 5.75
C GLU A 57 2.30 -9.33 5.11
N ILE A 58 1.63 -8.31 4.57
CA ILE A 58 0.38 -8.48 3.84
C ILE A 58 0.60 -8.79 2.35
N ALA A 59 1.70 -8.33 1.76
CA ALA A 59 2.03 -8.59 0.35
C ALA A 59 2.36 -10.06 0.08
N ALA A 60 3.04 -10.75 1.01
CA ALA A 60 3.42 -12.15 0.85
C ALA A 60 2.20 -13.10 0.64
N PRO A 61 1.18 -13.11 1.50
CA PRO A 61 0.01 -13.97 1.30
C PRO A 61 -0.81 -13.57 0.07
N ILE A 62 -0.86 -12.28 -0.29
CA ILE A 62 -1.51 -11.82 -1.53
C ILE A 62 -0.81 -12.42 -2.75
N ARG A 63 0.53 -12.45 -2.78
CA ARG A 63 1.32 -13.06 -3.88
C ARG A 63 1.21 -14.58 -3.96
N ALA A 64 1.06 -15.24 -2.81
CA ALA A 64 0.97 -16.70 -2.75
C ALA A 64 -0.42 -17.23 -3.14
N ARG A 65 -1.41 -16.35 -3.29
CA ARG A 65 -2.78 -16.74 -3.63
C ARG A 65 -2.85 -17.24 -5.07
N GLU A 66 -3.44 -18.43 -5.28
CA GLU A 66 -3.61 -19.04 -6.61
C GLU A 66 -4.67 -18.33 -7.47
N THR A 67 -5.65 -17.69 -6.82
CA THR A 67 -6.73 -16.96 -7.50
C THR A 67 -6.44 -15.46 -7.51
N SER A 68 -6.58 -14.82 -8.67
CA SER A 68 -6.47 -13.37 -8.81
C SER A 68 -7.48 -12.66 -7.91
N LEU A 69 -7.05 -11.56 -7.28
CA LEU A 69 -7.92 -10.66 -6.53
C LEU A 69 -8.42 -9.55 -7.45
N LYS A 70 -9.64 -9.09 -7.20
CA LYS A 70 -10.14 -7.84 -7.78
C LYS A 70 -9.41 -6.66 -7.14
N PHE A 71 -9.33 -5.56 -7.90
CA PHE A 71 -8.72 -4.33 -7.42
C PHE A 71 -9.35 -3.83 -6.11
N GLU A 72 -10.68 -3.90 -5.98
CA GLU A 72 -11.42 -3.54 -4.76
C GLU A 72 -10.98 -4.36 -3.54
N GLU A 73 -10.78 -5.67 -3.71
CA GLU A 73 -10.33 -6.55 -2.63
C GLU A 73 -8.90 -6.19 -2.18
N ILE A 74 -8.02 -5.89 -3.14
CA ILE A 74 -6.65 -5.44 -2.85
C ILE A 74 -6.68 -4.09 -2.12
N HIS A 75 -7.52 -3.16 -2.57
CA HIS A 75 -7.70 -1.86 -1.94
C HIS A 75 -8.09 -2.01 -0.47
N ASP A 76 -9.14 -2.78 -0.18
CA ASP A 76 -9.65 -2.94 1.18
C ASP A 76 -8.65 -3.61 2.12
N LEU A 77 -7.94 -4.64 1.63
CA LEU A 77 -6.88 -5.30 2.38
C LEU A 77 -5.75 -4.33 2.75
N LEU A 78 -5.30 -3.52 1.79
CA LEU A 78 -4.19 -2.60 2.00
C LEU A 78 -4.57 -1.42 2.90
N VAL A 79 -5.78 -0.87 2.76
CA VAL A 79 -6.29 0.20 3.65
C VAL A 79 -6.49 -0.31 5.08
N GLY A 80 -6.98 -1.55 5.22
CA GLY A 80 -7.08 -2.23 6.51
C GLY A 80 -5.71 -2.37 7.17
N HIS A 81 -4.69 -2.80 6.42
CA HIS A 81 -3.31 -2.93 6.91
C HIS A 81 -2.68 -1.58 7.28
N GLU A 82 -2.90 -0.53 6.48
CA GLU A 82 -2.43 0.82 6.80
C GLU A 82 -3.03 1.33 8.12
N SER A 83 -4.32 1.06 8.34
CA SER A 83 -4.99 1.38 9.60
C SER A 83 -4.43 0.58 10.78
N TYR A 84 -4.11 -0.70 10.58
CA TYR A 84 -3.45 -1.54 11.58
C TYR A 84 -2.07 -0.99 11.94
N LEU A 85 -1.22 -0.69 10.96
CA LEU A 85 0.12 -0.11 11.18
C LEU A 85 0.06 1.19 11.97
N ARG A 86 -0.87 2.09 11.64
CA ARG A 86 -1.08 3.34 12.37
C ARG A 86 -1.44 3.11 13.83
N ARG A 87 -2.29 2.10 14.13
CA ARG A 87 -2.64 1.76 15.52
C ARG A 87 -1.42 1.20 16.27
N LEU A 88 -0.64 0.35 15.63
CA LEU A 88 0.59 -0.20 16.21
C LEU A 88 1.60 0.90 16.55
N GLU A 89 1.83 1.84 15.62
CA GLU A 89 2.71 2.99 15.85
C GLU A 89 2.23 3.85 17.04
N ASN A 90 0.93 4.11 17.13
CA ASN A 90 0.34 4.85 18.25
C ASN A 90 0.51 4.13 19.60
N GLN A 91 0.36 2.80 19.63
CA GLN A 91 0.55 2.01 20.87
C GLN A 91 2.01 2.01 21.34
N LEU A 92 2.95 1.90 20.39
CA LEU A 92 4.37 2.00 20.70
C LEU A 92 4.71 3.39 21.25
N ALA A 93 4.18 4.46 20.64
CA ALA A 93 4.37 5.83 21.12
C ALA A 93 3.77 6.07 22.53
N ALA A 94 2.61 5.48 22.84
CA ALA A 94 1.96 5.62 24.14
C ALA A 94 2.70 4.91 25.30
N THR A 95 3.55 3.92 25.00
CA THR A 95 4.33 3.20 26.01
C THR A 95 5.54 4.01 26.50
N PHE A 96 5.96 5.03 25.74
CA PHE A 96 7.12 5.90 26.03
C PHE A 96 6.78 7.18 26.79
N VAL A 97 5.69 7.22 27.57
CA VAL A 97 5.46 8.36 28.49
C VAL A 97 6.25 8.09 29.78
N PRO A 98 7.35 8.82 30.07
CA PRO A 98 8.05 8.67 31.34
C PRO A 98 7.13 9.27 32.41
N THR A 99 6.57 8.43 33.27
CA THR A 99 5.87 8.90 34.47
C THR A 99 6.89 9.56 35.40
N THR A 100 7.05 10.88 35.30
CA THR A 100 7.75 11.67 36.31
C THR A 100 6.89 11.71 37.57
N HIS A 101 7.13 10.75 38.46
CA HIS A 101 6.58 10.77 39.82
C HIS A 101 7.27 11.90 40.60
N TYR A 102 6.72 13.12 40.51
CA TYR A 102 7.20 14.25 41.31
C TYR A 102 6.68 14.09 42.75
N SER A 103 7.38 13.27 43.53
CA SER A 103 7.27 13.31 44.99
C SER A 103 8.33 14.28 45.49
N HIS A 104 7.94 15.50 45.85
CA HIS A 104 8.74 16.26 46.81
C HIS A 104 7.85 16.93 47.86
N ARG A 105 8.11 16.44 49.07
CA ARG A 105 7.67 16.84 50.39
C ARG A 105 8.25 18.18 50.80
#